data_AF-A0A9E5YY90-F1
#
_entry.id   AF-A0A9E5YY90-F1
#
_cell.length_a   1.000
_cell.length_b   1.000
_cell.length_c   1.000
_cell.angle_alpha   90.00
_cell.angle_beta   90.00
_cell.angle_gamma   90.00
#
_symmetry.space_group_name_H-M   'P 1'
#
loop_
_entity.id
_entity.type
_entity.pdbx_description
1 polymer ?
#
loop_
_entity_poly.entity_id
_entity_poly.type
_entity_poly.pdbx_seq_one_letter_code
_entity_poly.pdbx_strand_id
1 'polypeptide(L)'
;MSSYPNDTLAHFFSDTLAERDPDIFGSINHELARQQDQIELIASENIVSRAVMEAQGSIMTNKYAEGYPGRRYYGGCEYVDVAEALAIERAKKLFDCEFVNVQPHSGAQANGAVMMALLQPGDTILGLSLASGGHLTHGAPPAQSGKWFNAIQYGLRDDD
;
A
#
# COMPACT_ATOMS: atom_id res chain seq x y z
N MET A 1 -14.39 30.71 -21.92
CA MET A 1 -15.57 29.93 -21.50
C MET A 1 -15.05 28.85 -20.57
N SER A 2 -15.61 28.74 -19.36
CA SER A 2 -15.25 27.67 -18.42
C SER A 2 -15.42 26.31 -19.12
N SER A 3 -14.47 25.39 -18.93
CA SER A 3 -14.61 24.00 -19.39
C SER A 3 -15.73 23.24 -18.67
N TYR A 4 -16.39 23.89 -17.69
CA TYR A 4 -17.39 23.28 -16.83
C TYR A 4 -18.75 23.99 -16.96
N PRO A 5 -19.88 23.24 -16.79
CA PRO A 5 -21.23 23.78 -16.94
C PRO A 5 -21.63 24.88 -15.95
N ASN A 6 -20.94 24.99 -14.82
CA ASN A 6 -21.15 26.03 -13.81
C ASN A 6 -19.89 26.20 -12.94
N ASP A 7 -19.88 27.27 -12.14
CA ASP A 7 -18.75 27.62 -11.29
C ASP A 7 -18.51 26.58 -10.18
N THR A 8 -19.57 25.97 -9.63
CA THR A 8 -19.43 24.91 -8.61
C THR A 8 -18.58 23.75 -9.12
N LEU A 9 -18.83 23.27 -10.34
CA LEU A 9 -18.05 22.21 -10.96
C LEU A 9 -16.66 22.68 -11.37
N ALA A 10 -16.52 23.93 -11.81
CA ALA A 10 -15.22 24.51 -12.11
C ALA A 10 -14.31 24.49 -10.87
N HIS A 11 -14.83 24.95 -9.74
CA HIS A 11 -14.14 24.93 -8.45
C HIS A 11 -13.85 23.51 -7.98
N PHE A 12 -14.83 22.60 -8.04
CA PHE A 12 -14.64 21.22 -7.60
C PHE A 12 -13.49 20.49 -8.30
N PHE A 13 -13.34 20.68 -9.62
CA PHE A 13 -12.32 19.98 -10.40
C PHE A 13 -11.01 20.74 -10.58
N SER A 14 -10.97 22.05 -10.28
CA SER A 14 -9.81 22.90 -10.61
C SER A 14 -9.17 23.57 -9.40
N ASP A 15 -9.89 23.76 -8.30
CA ASP A 15 -9.32 24.36 -7.10
C ASP A 15 -8.17 23.49 -6.59
N THR A 16 -7.09 24.14 -6.19
CA THR A 16 -5.97 23.48 -5.52
C THR A 16 -6.35 23.11 -4.09
N LEU A 17 -5.58 22.20 -3.47
CA LEU A 17 -5.78 21.86 -2.06
C LEU A 17 -5.69 23.09 -1.14
N ALA A 18 -4.79 24.03 -1.43
CA ALA A 18 -4.64 25.26 -0.64
C ALA A 18 -5.87 26.17 -0.68
N GLU A 19 -6.59 26.19 -1.80
CA GLU A 19 -7.82 26.96 -1.96
C GLU A 19 -9.02 26.23 -1.36
N ARG A 20 -9.08 24.90 -1.55
CA ARG A 20 -10.23 24.08 -1.17
C ARG A 20 -10.25 23.70 0.31
N ASP A 21 -9.08 23.39 0.86
CA ASP A 21 -8.88 22.95 2.24
C ASP A 21 -7.54 23.47 2.78
N PRO A 22 -7.47 24.76 3.16
CA PRO A 22 -6.25 25.38 3.66
C PRO A 22 -5.74 24.75 4.95
N ASP A 23 -6.60 24.11 5.75
CA ASP A 23 -6.22 23.45 6.99
C ASP A 23 -5.41 22.18 6.71
N ILE A 24 -5.88 21.33 5.77
CA ILE A 24 -5.12 20.16 5.33
C ILE A 24 -3.84 20.57 4.60
N PHE A 25 -3.89 21.60 3.76
CA PHE A 25 -2.68 22.13 3.12
C PHE A 25 -1.65 22.61 4.17
N GLY A 26 -2.09 23.32 5.20
CA GLY A 26 -1.23 23.74 6.32
C GLY A 26 -0.61 22.55 7.05
N SER A 27 -1.40 21.52 7.34
CA SER A 27 -0.94 20.29 7.99
C SER A 27 0.15 19.57 7.17
N ILE A 28 0.00 19.46 5.85
CA ILE A 28 1.00 18.86 4.96
C ILE A 28 2.31 19.65 4.99
N ASN A 29 2.24 20.99 4.99
CA ASN A 29 3.44 21.83 5.06
C ASN A 29 4.15 21.73 6.41
N HIS A 30 3.40 21.62 7.51
CA HIS A 30 3.99 21.38 8.83
C HIS A 30 4.70 20.02 8.89
N GLU A 31 4.13 18.97 8.31
CA GLU A 31 4.79 17.66 8.24
C GLU A 31 6.03 17.68 7.34
N LEU A 32 5.99 18.40 6.21
CA LEU A 32 7.15 18.62 5.36
C LEU A 32 8.30 19.28 6.14
N ALA A 33 8.01 20.36 6.89
CA ALA A 33 8.99 21.02 7.73
C ALA A 33 9.54 20.08 8.81
N ARG A 34 8.66 19.29 9.47
CA ARG A 34 9.07 18.28 10.45
C ARG A 34 10.08 17.30 9.86
N GLN A 35 9.80 16.74 8.68
CA GLN A 35 10.68 15.78 8.01
C GLN A 35 12.02 16.40 7.57
N GLN A 36 12.06 17.70 7.28
CA GLN A 36 13.28 18.40 6.88
C GLN A 36 14.18 18.76 8.07
N ASP A 37 13.59 19.04 9.23
CA ASP A 37 14.29 19.59 10.39
C ASP A 37 14.63 18.53 11.47
N GLN A 38 14.15 17.30 11.32
CA GLN A 38 14.36 16.21 12.27
C GLN A 38 15.25 15.10 11.73
N ILE A 39 15.88 14.37 12.66
CA ILE A 39 16.57 13.12 12.35
C ILE A 39 15.57 11.99 12.58
N GLU A 40 15.14 11.36 11.50
CA GLU A 40 14.21 10.23 11.55
C GLU A 40 14.97 8.91 11.74
N LEU A 41 14.66 8.19 12.82
CA LEU A 41 15.35 6.95 13.22
C LEU A 41 14.41 5.76 13.31
N ILE A 42 13.15 5.91 12.90
CA ILE A 42 12.22 4.80 12.80
C ILE A 42 12.65 3.90 11.62
N ALA A 43 13.08 2.67 11.94
CA ALA A 43 13.68 1.74 10.96
C ALA A 43 12.78 1.38 9.77
N SER A 44 11.47 1.52 9.90
CA SER A 44 10.49 1.22 8.86
C SER A 44 10.09 2.43 8.01
N GLU A 45 10.51 3.65 8.40
CA GLU A 45 10.22 4.86 7.64
C GLU A 45 11.30 5.15 6.60
N ASN A 46 10.92 5.89 5.56
CA ASN A 46 11.82 6.33 4.50
C ASN A 46 11.22 7.53 3.75
N ILE A 47 12.06 8.29 3.05
CA ILE A 47 11.65 9.41 2.21
C ILE A 47 11.60 8.95 0.75
N VAL A 48 10.39 8.88 0.20
CA VAL A 48 10.19 8.49 -1.21
C VAL A 48 10.65 9.60 -2.16
N SER A 49 10.96 9.23 -3.42
CA SER A 49 11.35 10.20 -4.42
C SER A 49 10.16 11.03 -4.92
N ARG A 50 10.43 12.24 -5.42
CA ARG A 50 9.40 13.09 -6.05
C ARG A 50 8.65 12.39 -7.17
N ALA A 51 9.33 11.59 -7.99
CA ALA A 51 8.71 10.84 -9.08
C ALA A 51 7.68 9.81 -8.57
N VAL A 52 7.92 9.20 -7.40
CA VAL A 52 6.93 8.30 -6.76
C VAL A 52 5.70 9.09 -6.29
N MET A 53 5.91 10.25 -5.67
CA MET A 53 4.80 11.12 -5.25
C MET A 53 3.96 11.62 -6.44
N GLU A 54 4.60 12.01 -7.54
CA GLU A 54 3.92 12.43 -8.78
C GLU A 54 3.03 11.31 -9.34
N ALA A 55 3.50 10.05 -9.33
CA ALA A 55 2.69 8.92 -9.78
C ALA A 55 1.53 8.61 -8.83
N GLN A 56 1.76 8.64 -7.52
CA GLN A 56 0.76 8.29 -6.50
C GLN A 56 -0.41 9.28 -6.45
N GLY A 57 -0.15 10.57 -6.68
CA GLY A 57 -1.17 11.63 -6.74
C GLY A 57 -1.78 11.85 -8.13
N SER A 58 -1.57 10.93 -9.08
CA SER A 58 -1.98 11.11 -10.48
C SER A 58 -3.40 10.64 -10.78
N ILE A 59 -3.85 10.90 -12.01
CA ILE A 59 -5.17 10.50 -12.53
C ILE A 59 -5.42 8.98 -12.52
N MET A 60 -4.39 8.16 -12.30
CA MET A 60 -4.54 6.71 -12.24
C MET A 60 -5.51 6.28 -11.13
N THR A 61 -5.66 7.08 -10.07
CA THR A 61 -6.63 6.84 -8.98
C THR A 61 -8.08 6.76 -9.43
N ASN A 62 -8.42 7.33 -10.60
CA ASN A 62 -9.78 7.37 -11.10
C ASN A 62 -10.21 6.04 -11.75
N LYS A 63 -9.27 5.14 -12.04
CA LYS A 63 -9.56 3.93 -12.81
C LYS A 63 -9.85 2.73 -11.92
N TYR A 64 -11.04 2.18 -12.12
CA TYR A 64 -11.40 0.86 -11.61
C TYR A 64 -10.92 -0.24 -12.58
N ALA A 65 -10.06 -1.15 -12.11
CA ALA A 65 -9.31 -2.09 -12.97
C ALA A 65 -9.24 -3.52 -12.38
N GLU A 66 -10.37 -4.05 -11.90
CA GLU A 66 -10.44 -5.42 -11.36
C GLU A 66 -10.01 -6.48 -12.39
N GLY A 67 -9.30 -7.50 -11.90
CA GLY A 67 -8.68 -8.56 -12.69
C GLY A 67 -7.17 -8.35 -12.84
N TYR A 68 -6.60 -8.91 -13.89
CA TYR A 68 -5.18 -8.80 -14.21
C TYR A 68 -5.00 -8.19 -15.60
N PRO A 69 -3.79 -7.68 -15.96
CA PRO A 69 -3.53 -7.16 -17.29
C PRO A 69 -3.98 -8.12 -18.40
N GLY A 70 -4.73 -7.61 -19.38
CA GLY A 70 -5.32 -8.41 -20.46
C GLY A 70 -6.50 -9.32 -20.07
N ARG A 71 -6.89 -9.37 -18.79
CA ARG A 71 -8.02 -10.15 -18.24
C ARG A 71 -8.77 -9.33 -17.19
N ARG A 72 -9.32 -8.20 -17.64
CA ARG A 72 -10.07 -7.27 -16.79
C ARG A 72 -11.56 -7.56 -16.83
N TYR A 73 -12.24 -7.29 -15.72
CA TYR A 73 -13.70 -7.33 -15.66
C TYR A 73 -14.36 -6.08 -16.29
N TYR A 74 -13.60 -4.99 -16.43
CA TYR A 74 -14.06 -3.71 -16.97
C TYR A 74 -13.22 -3.24 -18.15
N GLY A 75 -13.84 -2.51 -19.08
CA GLY A 75 -13.16 -1.87 -20.21
C GLY A 75 -12.36 -0.62 -19.83
N GLY A 76 -11.62 -0.08 -20.81
CA GLY A 76 -10.84 1.16 -20.69
C GLY A 76 -9.56 1.03 -19.86
N CYS A 77 -9.00 -0.18 -19.73
CA CYS A 77 -7.84 -0.45 -18.90
C CYS A 77 -6.51 -0.43 -19.67
N GLU A 78 -6.50 0.05 -20.92
CA GLU A 78 -5.37 -0.07 -21.85
C GLU A 78 -4.09 0.53 -21.27
N TYR A 79 -4.20 1.66 -20.56
CA TYR A 79 -3.04 2.37 -20.01
C TYR A 79 -2.67 1.96 -18.58
N VAL A 80 -3.63 1.53 -17.76
CA VAL A 80 -3.33 1.00 -16.41
C VAL A 80 -2.71 -0.39 -16.50
N ASP A 81 -3.04 -1.18 -17.53
CA ASP A 81 -2.39 -2.46 -17.82
C ASP A 81 -0.91 -2.28 -18.11
N VAL A 82 -0.51 -1.21 -18.81
CA VAL A 82 0.91 -0.88 -19.05
C VAL A 82 1.63 -0.64 -17.72
N ALA A 83 1.04 0.14 -16.82
CA ALA A 83 1.65 0.44 -15.52
C ALA A 83 1.81 -0.82 -14.66
N GLU A 84 0.78 -1.66 -14.56
CA GLU A 84 0.83 -2.90 -13.78
C GLU A 84 1.80 -3.92 -14.40
N ALA A 85 1.81 -4.08 -15.72
CA ALA A 85 2.74 -4.99 -16.40
C ALA A 85 4.20 -4.58 -16.19
N LEU A 86 4.51 -3.27 -16.28
CA LEU A 86 5.85 -2.75 -15.99
C LEU A 86 6.24 -2.96 -14.53
N ALA A 87 5.31 -2.77 -13.59
CA ALA A 87 5.56 -3.02 -12.17
C ALA A 87 5.91 -4.50 -11.91
N ILE A 88 5.15 -5.43 -12.49
CA ILE A 88 5.39 -6.88 -12.40
C ILE A 88 6.76 -7.23 -12.99
N GLU A 89 7.05 -6.79 -14.21
CA GLU A 89 8.33 -7.07 -14.88
C GLU A 89 9.52 -6.56 -14.07
N ARG A 90 9.44 -5.32 -13.58
CA ARG A 90 10.51 -4.69 -12.80
C ARG A 90 10.70 -5.37 -11.45
N ALA A 91 9.62 -5.75 -10.76
CA ALA A 91 9.70 -6.48 -9.50
C ALA A 91 10.33 -7.87 -9.69
N LYS A 92 9.91 -8.61 -10.73
CA LYS A 92 10.51 -9.89 -11.10
C LYS A 92 12.01 -9.77 -11.36
N LYS A 93 12.42 -8.74 -12.11
CA LYS A 93 13.83 -8.47 -12.38
C LYS A 93 14.61 -8.05 -11.13
N LEU A 94 14.02 -7.24 -10.26
CA LEU A 94 14.65 -6.74 -9.05
C LEU A 94 14.96 -7.85 -8.04
N PHE A 95 14.04 -8.79 -7.88
CA PHE A 95 14.14 -9.88 -6.90
C PHE A 95 14.55 -11.23 -7.50
N ASP A 96 14.85 -11.27 -8.80
CA ASP A 96 15.17 -12.49 -9.56
C ASP A 96 14.14 -13.61 -9.33
N CYS A 97 12.86 -13.31 -9.58
CA CYS A 97 11.76 -14.24 -9.34
C CYS A 97 10.86 -14.46 -10.55
N GLU A 98 10.18 -15.61 -10.58
CA GLU A 98 9.33 -16.01 -11.70
C GLU A 98 7.93 -15.37 -11.65
N PHE A 99 7.40 -15.09 -10.46
CA PHE A 99 6.05 -14.56 -10.27
C PHE A 99 6.03 -13.44 -9.23
N VAL A 100 5.18 -12.44 -9.46
CA VAL A 100 4.89 -11.34 -8.53
C VAL A 100 3.42 -10.94 -8.67
N ASN A 101 2.78 -10.64 -7.55
CA ASN A 101 1.52 -9.88 -7.52
C ASN A 101 1.78 -8.51 -6.87
N VAL A 102 1.45 -7.43 -7.59
CA VAL A 102 1.68 -6.04 -7.16
C VAL A 102 0.40 -5.32 -6.69
N GLN A 103 -0.70 -6.05 -6.53
CA GLN A 103 -2.01 -5.49 -6.15
C GLN A 103 -2.28 -5.37 -4.63
N PRO A 104 -1.62 -6.10 -3.70
CA PRO A 104 -1.86 -5.88 -2.27
C PRO A 104 -1.57 -4.43 -1.85
N HIS A 105 -2.54 -3.77 -1.22
CA HIS A 105 -2.41 -2.35 -0.87
C HIS A 105 -1.41 -2.08 0.27
N SER A 106 -1.02 -3.11 1.04
CA SER A 106 -0.05 -3.01 2.12
C SER A 106 0.51 -4.39 2.50
N GLY A 107 1.58 -4.42 3.30
CA GLY A 107 2.19 -5.67 3.76
C GLY A 107 1.25 -6.57 4.57
N ALA A 108 0.35 -5.98 5.37
CA ALA A 108 -0.61 -6.77 6.14
C ALA A 108 -1.62 -7.51 5.24
N GLN A 109 -2.10 -6.86 4.18
CA GLN A 109 -2.98 -7.48 3.19
C GLN A 109 -2.24 -8.50 2.33
N ALA A 110 -0.95 -8.29 2.03
CA ALA A 110 -0.14 -9.27 1.31
C ALA A 110 -0.04 -10.59 2.11
N ASN A 111 0.27 -10.53 3.40
CA ASN A 111 0.30 -11.72 4.26
C ASN A 111 -1.07 -12.38 4.35
N GLY A 112 -2.14 -11.58 4.50
CA GLY A 112 -3.51 -12.09 4.50
C GLY A 112 -3.90 -12.81 3.20
N ALA A 113 -3.48 -12.29 2.05
CA ALA A 113 -3.74 -12.90 0.75
C ALA A 113 -3.04 -14.26 0.61
N VAL A 114 -1.79 -14.38 1.07
CA VAL A 114 -1.07 -15.67 1.08
C VAL A 114 -1.78 -16.69 1.97
N MET A 115 -2.17 -16.28 3.18
CA MET A 115 -2.90 -17.16 4.10
C MET A 115 -4.24 -17.59 3.52
N MET A 116 -5.00 -16.67 2.92
CA MET A 116 -6.28 -16.98 2.28
C MET A 116 -6.13 -17.93 1.08
N ALA A 117 -5.03 -17.81 0.33
CA ALA A 117 -4.77 -18.65 -0.83
C ALA A 117 -4.36 -20.08 -0.46
N LEU A 118 -3.69 -20.27 0.67
CA LEU A 118 -3.01 -21.54 1.00
C LEU A 118 -3.58 -22.27 2.22
N LEU A 119 -4.31 -21.58 3.10
CA LEU A 119 -4.75 -22.10 4.39
C LEU A 119 -6.27 -22.03 4.54
N GLN A 120 -6.79 -22.85 5.44
CA GLN A 120 -8.16 -22.78 5.95
C GLN A 120 -8.17 -22.28 7.40
N PRO A 121 -9.28 -21.66 7.86
CA PRO A 121 -9.44 -21.35 9.28
C PRO A 121 -9.22 -22.59 10.15
N GLY A 122 -8.45 -22.45 11.24
CA GLY A 122 -8.03 -23.53 12.12
C GLY A 122 -6.68 -24.17 11.76
N ASP A 123 -6.16 -23.97 10.56
CA ASP A 123 -4.81 -24.44 10.20
C ASP A 123 -3.75 -23.83 11.11
N THR A 124 -2.62 -24.53 11.27
CA THR A 124 -1.55 -24.08 12.15
C THR A 124 -0.57 -23.18 11.43
N ILE A 125 -0.24 -22.04 12.04
CA ILE A 125 0.83 -21.15 11.60
C ILE A 125 1.85 -20.97 12.73
N LEU A 126 3.13 -20.83 12.37
CA LEU A 126 4.21 -20.55 13.29
C LEU A 126 4.83 -19.18 12.96
N GLY A 127 4.87 -18.27 13.94
CA GLY A 127 5.42 -16.93 13.76
C GLY A 127 6.31 -16.49 14.92
N LEU A 128 7.24 -15.58 14.66
CA LEU A 128 8.02 -14.93 15.73
C LEU A 128 7.09 -14.08 16.60
N SER A 129 7.25 -14.16 17.92
CA SER A 129 6.42 -13.40 18.85
C SER A 129 6.64 -11.89 18.73
N LEU A 130 5.61 -11.07 18.99
CA LEU A 130 5.76 -9.60 18.99
C LEU A 130 6.81 -9.12 19.98
N ALA A 131 6.86 -9.74 21.16
CA ALA A 131 7.85 -9.42 22.20
C ALA A 131 9.29 -9.74 21.76
N SER A 132 9.44 -10.60 20.75
CA SER A 132 10.72 -11.03 20.18
C SER A 132 11.03 -10.36 18.83
N GLY A 133 10.30 -9.31 18.44
CA GLY A 133 10.51 -8.58 17.18
C GLY A 133 9.69 -9.10 15.99
N GLY A 134 8.70 -9.95 16.24
CA GLY A 134 7.72 -10.37 15.24
C GLY A 134 6.79 -9.25 14.78
N HIS A 135 5.96 -9.54 13.80
CA HIS A 135 4.98 -8.60 13.24
C HIS A 135 3.54 -9.04 13.56
N LEU A 136 2.62 -8.06 13.67
CA LEU A 136 1.22 -8.30 14.03
C LEU A 136 0.55 -9.38 13.17
N THR A 137 0.83 -9.38 11.87
CA THR A 137 0.21 -10.30 10.92
C THR A 137 0.76 -11.73 11.00
N HIS A 138 1.73 -12.02 11.86
CA HIS A 138 2.33 -13.35 12.03
C HIS A 138 1.73 -14.12 13.22
N GLY A 139 0.41 -13.98 13.44
CA GLY A 139 -0.32 -14.74 14.46
C GLY A 139 -0.58 -13.99 15.77
N ALA A 140 -0.38 -12.67 15.84
CA ALA A 140 -0.72 -11.92 17.04
C ALA A 140 -2.24 -11.95 17.30
N PRO A 141 -2.71 -12.11 18.56
CA PRO A 141 -4.14 -12.30 18.86
C PRO A 141 -5.11 -11.25 18.28
N PRO A 142 -4.75 -9.96 18.16
CA PRO A 142 -5.64 -8.96 17.55
C PRO A 142 -5.79 -9.10 16.03
N ALA A 143 -4.79 -9.65 15.33
CA ALA A 143 -4.77 -9.75 13.88
C ALA A 143 -5.65 -10.90 13.38
N GLN A 144 -6.10 -10.83 12.13
CA GLN A 144 -6.85 -11.92 11.48
C GLN A 144 -6.11 -13.26 11.61
N SER A 145 -4.79 -13.24 11.45
CA SER A 145 -3.97 -14.45 11.54
C SER A 145 -3.93 -15.08 12.93
N GLY A 146 -4.06 -14.29 14.01
CA GLY A 146 -4.20 -14.83 15.37
C GLY A 146 -5.63 -15.24 15.73
N LYS A 147 -6.65 -14.67 15.05
CA LYS A 147 -8.06 -14.98 15.30
C LYS A 147 -8.56 -16.22 14.56
N TRP A 148 -8.09 -16.43 13.33
CA TRP A 148 -8.66 -17.43 12.43
C TRP A 148 -7.86 -18.73 12.38
N PHE A 149 -6.57 -18.69 12.71
CA PHE A 149 -5.68 -19.84 12.64
C PHE A 149 -5.25 -20.29 14.04
N ASN A 150 -4.77 -21.53 14.16
CA ASN A 150 -4.04 -21.98 15.33
C ASN A 150 -2.63 -21.38 15.30
N ALA A 151 -2.49 -20.15 15.81
CA ALA A 151 -1.24 -19.42 15.80
C ALA A 151 -0.33 -19.83 16.96
N ILE A 152 0.82 -20.42 16.63
CA ILE A 152 1.89 -20.75 17.57
C ILE A 152 2.98 -19.69 17.43
N GLN A 153 3.45 -19.15 18.56
CA GLN A 153 4.54 -18.18 18.57
C GLN A 153 5.83 -18.78 19.13
N TYR A 154 6.96 -18.49 18.49
CA TYR A 154 8.29 -18.78 19.01
C TYR A 154 9.01 -17.50 19.44
N GLY A 155 9.95 -17.63 20.36
CA GLY A 155 10.79 -16.54 20.86
C GLY A 155 12.26 -16.68 20.44
N LEU A 156 13.09 -15.80 20.98
CA LEU A 156 14.55 -15.91 20.87
C LEU A 156 15.09 -16.90 21.92
N ARG A 157 16.33 -17.34 21.75
CA ARG A 157 17.05 -18.05 22.83
C ARG A 157 17.47 -17.03 23.88
N ASP A 158 17.54 -17.45 25.13
CA ASP A 158 17.99 -16.57 26.23
C ASP A 158 19.46 -16.12 26.06
N ASP A 159 20.27 -16.92 25.35
CA ASP A 159 21.69 -16.67 25.09
C ASP A 159 21.96 -15.83 23.80
N ASP A 160 20.92 -15.51 23.02
CA ASP A 160 21.01 -14.63 21.83
C ASP A 160 20.68 -13.17 22.19
#